data_AF-A0A1T4NR53-F1
#
_entry.id   AF-A0A1T4NR53-F1
#
_cell.length_a   1.000
_cell.length_b   1.000
_cell.length_c   1.000
_cell.angle_alpha   90.00
_cell.angle_beta   90.00
_cell.angle_gamma   90.00
#
_symmetry.space_group_name_H-M   'P 1'
#
loop_
_entity.id
_entity.type
_entity.pdbx_description
1 polymer ?
#
loop_
_entity_poly.entity_id
_entity_poly.type
_entity_poly.pdbx_seq_one_letter_code
_entity_poly.pdbx_strand_id
1 'polypeptide(L)'
;MQIQRKKDHIIVSNNHFEVYIKPKIYGGYYLKKFVKNSLLEMIEMREICVDISEEDAIEIAKELLNKVYTPVKKLNNFGMSPT
;
A
#
# COMPACT_ATOMS: atom_id res chain seq x y z
N MET A 1 12.73 -9.42 1.26
CA MET A 1 11.42 -9.17 0.59
C MET A 1 11.07 -10.37 -0.26
N GLN A 2 9.80 -10.73 -0.34
CA GLN A 2 9.32 -11.81 -1.19
C GLN A 2 8.41 -11.25 -2.29
N ILE A 3 8.52 -11.78 -3.49
CA ILE A 3 7.70 -11.40 -4.64
C ILE A 3 6.96 -12.65 -5.12
N GLN A 4 5.64 -12.55 -5.25
CA GLN A 4 4.81 -13.61 -5.81
C GLN A 4 4.06 -13.05 -7.02
N ARG A 5 4.24 -13.69 -8.17
CA ARG A 5 3.48 -13.38 -9.38
C ARG A 5 2.24 -14.26 -9.44
N LYS A 6 1.07 -13.65 -9.52
CA LYS A 6 -0.21 -14.32 -9.80
C LYS A 6 -0.66 -13.93 -11.21
N LYS A 7 -1.64 -14.65 -11.74
CA LYS A 7 -2.14 -14.44 -13.10
C LYS A 7 -2.58 -13.00 -13.37
N ASP A 8 -3.19 -12.35 -12.37
CA ASP A 8 -3.84 -11.04 -12.51
C ASP A 8 -3.17 -9.91 -11.72
N HIS A 9 -2.17 -10.21 -10.89
CA HIS A 9 -1.50 -9.22 -10.03
C HIS A 9 -0.18 -9.78 -9.47
N ILE A 10 0.63 -8.88 -8.91
CA ILE A 10 1.90 -9.21 -8.24
C ILE A 10 1.77 -8.83 -6.77
N ILE A 11 2.31 -9.65 -5.89
CA ILE A 11 2.35 -9.40 -4.46
C ILE A 11 3.81 -9.23 -4.03
N VAL A 12 4.12 -8.08 -3.43
CA VAL A 12 5.42 -7.81 -2.80
C VAL A 12 5.20 -7.77 -1.29
N SER A 13 5.92 -8.58 -0.52
CA SER A 13 5.71 -8.67 0.93
C SER A 13 7.01 -8.67 1.76
N ASN A 14 6.87 -8.25 3.02
CA ASN A 14 7.88 -8.38 4.07
C ASN A 14 7.27 -9.13 5.27
N ASN A 15 7.84 -8.95 6.46
CA ASN A 15 7.37 -9.62 7.67
C ASN A 15 6.03 -9.08 8.17
N HIS A 16 5.71 -7.80 7.90
CA HIS A 16 4.57 -7.10 8.50
C HIS A 16 3.51 -6.66 7.49
N PHE A 17 3.90 -6.43 6.23
CA PHE A 17 3.05 -5.84 5.21
C PHE A 17 3.14 -6.61 3.89
N GLU A 18 2.11 -6.41 3.08
CA GLU A 18 2.03 -6.87 1.70
C GLU A 18 1.48 -5.76 0.80
N VAL A 19 2.02 -5.65 -0.40
CA VAL A 19 1.58 -4.70 -1.43
C VAL A 19 1.13 -5.48 -2.65
N TYR A 20 -0.12 -5.29 -3.06
CA TYR A 20 -0.70 -5.84 -4.27
C TYR A 20 -0.54 -4.83 -5.40
N ILE A 21 0.10 -5.26 -6.49
CA ILE A 21 0.30 -4.49 -7.71
C ILE A 21 -0.65 -5.09 -8.75
N LYS A 22 -1.65 -4.30 -9.18
CA LYS A 22 -2.62 -4.71 -10.19
C LYS A 22 -2.54 -3.79 -11.41
N PRO A 23 -2.31 -4.31 -12.63
CA PRO A 23 -2.30 -3.49 -13.83
C PRO A 23 -3.68 -2.89 -14.11
N LYS A 24 -3.68 -1.68 -14.68
CA LYS A 24 -4.87 -0.99 -15.16
C LYS A 24 -5.11 -1.32 -16.63
N ILE A 25 -6.38 -1.29 -17.05
CA ILE A 25 -6.78 -1.55 -18.45
C ILE A 25 -6.20 -0.48 -19.39
N TYR A 26 -6.09 0.77 -18.93
CA TYR A 26 -5.66 1.91 -19.73
C TYR A 26 -4.21 2.35 -19.45
N GLY A 27 -3.36 1.42 -19.01
CA GLY A 27 -1.98 1.70 -18.61
C GLY A 27 -1.84 2.14 -17.15
N GLY A 28 -0.67 1.83 -16.58
CA GLY A 28 -0.35 2.05 -15.16
C GLY A 28 -0.86 0.97 -14.21
N TYR A 29 -0.82 1.26 -12.91
CA TYR A 29 -1.02 0.25 -11.85
C TYR A 29 -1.76 0.79 -10.63
N TYR A 30 -2.51 -0.09 -9.96
CA TYR A 30 -2.97 0.09 -8.60
C TYR A 30 -2.03 -0.64 -7.64
N LEU A 31 -1.52 0.09 -6.65
CA LEU A 31 -0.72 -0.46 -5.56
C LEU A 31 -1.50 -0.32 -4.26
N LYS A 32 -1.79 -1.46 -3.60
CA LYS A 32 -2.56 -1.49 -2.35
C LYS A 32 -1.75 -2.17 -1.26
N LYS A 33 -1.48 -1.46 -0.17
CA LYS A 33 -0.72 -1.94 0.99
C LYS A 33 -1.66 -2.43 2.08
N PHE A 34 -1.40 -3.62 2.59
CA PHE A 34 -2.14 -4.26 3.68
C PHE A 34 -1.21 -4.71 4.80
N VAL A 35 -1.76 -4.86 6.01
CA VAL A 35 -1.11 -5.61 7.09
C VAL A 35 -1.14 -7.10 6.75
N LYS A 36 0.01 -7.75 6.83
CA LYS A 36 0.13 -9.18 6.54
C LYS A 36 -0.74 -10.00 7.51
N ASN A 37 -1.40 -11.02 7.00
CA ASN A 37 -2.36 -11.86 7.74
C ASN A 37 -3.62 -11.12 8.22
N SER A 38 -3.89 -9.91 7.72
CA SER A 38 -5.12 -9.17 7.97
C SER A 38 -5.90 -9.03 6.66
N LEU A 39 -7.12 -9.59 6.62
CA LEU A 39 -7.91 -9.68 5.39
C LEU A 39 -8.51 -8.34 4.94
N LEU A 40 -8.62 -7.35 5.83
CA LEU A 40 -9.36 -6.11 5.58
C LEU A 40 -8.58 -4.84 5.92
N GLU A 41 -7.35 -4.97 6.44
CA GLU A 41 -6.60 -3.82 6.95
C GLU A 41 -5.70 -3.23 5.86
N MET A 42 -6.34 -2.53 4.92
CA MET A 42 -5.65 -1.69 3.94
C MET A 42 -5.18 -0.40 4.60
N ILE A 43 -3.90 -0.09 4.49
CA ILE A 43 -3.28 1.07 5.14
C ILE A 43 -3.05 2.20 4.13
N GLU A 44 -2.74 1.86 2.89
CA GLU A 44 -2.47 2.83 1.82
C GLU A 44 -2.88 2.25 0.47
N MET A 45 -3.39 3.11 -0.40
CA MET A 45 -3.58 2.83 -1.81
C MET A 45 -2.92 3.95 -2.61
N ARG A 46 -2.18 3.56 -3.65
CA ARG A 46 -1.61 4.47 -4.64
C ARG A 46 -2.05 4.05 -6.03
N GLU A 47 -2.44 5.04 -6.81
CA GLU A 47 -2.75 4.86 -8.22
C GLU A 47 -1.63 5.48 -9.06
N ILE A 48 -1.12 4.71 -10.00
CA ILE A 48 -0.15 5.15 -10.99
C ILE A 48 -0.92 5.29 -12.30
N CYS A 49 -1.06 6.52 -12.78
CA CYS A 49 -1.80 6.85 -14.00
C CYS A 49 -0.91 6.90 -15.24
N VAL A 50 0.40 6.76 -15.07
CA VAL A 50 1.37 6.70 -16.17
C VAL A 50 1.70 5.26 -16.50
N ASP A 51 1.96 4.99 -17.78
CA ASP A 51 2.42 3.69 -18.21
C ASP A 51 3.90 3.52 -17.79
N ILE A 52 4.17 2.49 -17.00
CA ILE A 52 5.50 2.19 -16.44
C ILE A 52 5.76 0.69 -16.58
N SER A 53 7.02 0.29 -16.49
CA SER A 53 7.36 -1.13 -16.52
C SER A 53 6.84 -1.86 -15.27
N GLU A 54 6.71 -3.19 -15.36
CA GLU A 54 6.41 -4.02 -14.19
C GLU A 54 7.48 -3.84 -13.11
N GLU A 55 8.75 -3.74 -13.53
CA GLU A 55 9.91 -3.55 -12.66
C GLU A 55 9.81 -2.25 -11.88
N ASP A 56 9.46 -1.14 -12.54
CA ASP A 56 9.23 0.16 -11.88
C ASP A 56 8.09 0.07 -10.87
N ALA A 57 6.99 -0.59 -11.23
CA ALA A 57 5.86 -0.80 -10.32
C ALA A 57 6.26 -1.62 -9.09
N ILE A 58 7.14 -2.62 -9.26
CA ILE A 58 7.72 -3.40 -8.16
C ILE A 58 8.63 -2.52 -7.29
N GLU A 59 9.44 -1.63 -7.86
CA GLU A 59 10.28 -0.71 -7.07
C GLU A 59 9.43 0.22 -6.21
N ILE A 60 8.40 0.84 -6.79
CA ILE A 60 7.45 1.70 -6.04
C ILE A 60 6.74 0.89 -4.95
N ALA A 61 6.39 -0.37 -5.22
CA ALA A 61 5.80 -1.25 -4.22
C ALA A 61 6.76 -1.55 -3.05
N LYS A 62 8.06 -1.74 -3.32
CA LYS A 62 9.08 -1.92 -2.27
C LYS A 62 9.23 -0.67 -1.40
N GLU A 63 9.21 0.52 -2.01
CA GLU A 63 9.23 1.79 -1.27
C GLU A 63 8.01 1.92 -0.34
N LEU A 64 6.82 1.66 -0.88
CA LEU A 64 5.57 1.63 -0.11
C LEU A 64 5.63 0.64 1.06
N LEU A 65 6.20 -0.53 0.83
CA LEU A 65 6.34 -1.58 1.83
C LEU A 65 7.22 -1.13 3.01
N ASN A 66 8.31 -0.41 2.72
CA ASN A 66 9.28 0.08 3.72
C ASN A 66 8.78 1.31 4.49
N LYS A 67 7.79 2.03 3.96
CA LYS A 67 7.23 3.20 4.62
C LYS A 67 6.47 2.79 5.89
N VAL A 68 6.97 3.22 7.05
CA VAL A 68 6.33 2.98 8.35
C VAL A 68 5.43 4.16 8.69
N TYR A 69 4.16 3.89 8.94
CA TYR A 69 3.19 4.88 9.39
C TYR A 69 3.15 4.89 10.91
N THR A 70 3.60 5.99 11.53
CA THR A 70 3.35 6.21 12.94
C THR A 70 1.89 6.63 13.11
N PRO A 71 1.08 5.95 13.92
CA PRO A 71 -0.25 6.44 14.24
C PRO A 71 -0.09 7.80 14.90
N VAL A 72 -0.74 8.82 14.34
CA VAL A 72 -0.83 10.12 15.01
C VAL A 72 -1.45 9.83 16.37
N LYS A 73 -0.72 10.11 17.46
CA LYS A 73 -1.21 9.95 18.83
C LYS A 73 -2.63 10.52 18.88
N LYS A 74 -3.58 9.71 19.40
CA LYS A 74 -4.95 10.16 19.66
C LYS A 74 -4.91 11.59 20.19
N LEU A 75 -5.47 12.53 19.42
CA LEU A 75 -5.71 13.89 19.86
C LEU A 75 -6.85 13.84 20.89
N ASN A 76 -6.57 13.26 22.06
CA ASN A 76 -7.39 13.40 23.24
C ASN A 76 -7.14 14.84 23.71
N ASN A 77 -7.89 15.81 23.17
CA ASN A 77 -8.17 17.12 23.75
C ASN A 77 -9.04 17.95 22.78
N PHE A 78 -10.21 17.43 22.38
CA PHE A 78 -11.32 18.32 22.05
C PHE A 78 -12.03 18.68 23.35
N GLY A 79 -11.38 19.53 24.16
CA GLY A 79 -12.04 20.20 25.27
C GLY A 79 -13.05 21.20 24.70
N MET A 80 -14.31 20.82 24.61
CA MET A 80 -15.40 21.79 24.50
C MET A 80 -15.44 22.56 25.82
N SER A 81 -15.04 23.83 25.82
CA SER A 81 -15.42 24.77 26.87
C SER A 81 -16.84 25.28 26.55
N PRO A 82 -17.86 24.99 27.37
CA PRO A 82 -19.12 25.72 27.27
C PRO A 82 -18.86 27.16 27.75
N THR A 83 -19.05 28.13 26.86
CA THR A 83 -19.29 29.55 27.20
C THR A 83 -20.69 29.73 27.75
#